data_AF-A0A7J9I7K6-F1
#
_entry.id   AF-A0A7J9I7K6-F1
#
_cell.length_a   1.000
_cell.length_b   1.000
_cell.length_c   1.000
_cell.angle_alpha   90.00
_cell.angle_beta   90.00
_cell.angle_gamma   90.00
#
_symmetry.space_group_name_H-M   'P 1'
#
loop_
_entity.id
_entity.type
_entity.pdbx_description
1 polymer ?
#
loop_
_entity_poly.entity_id
_entity_poly.type
_entity_poly.pdbx_seq_one_letter_code
_entity_poly.pdbx_strand_id
1 'polypeptide(L)'
;MKRPRQPSPPPLSPASTKQTSPPPPPLKSLHPNTPPISSKKPKSHPKWVPLNLSQTELSLPLTFPTGQTFRWKQTGPLQYTGTIGPHLLSLKHLQNGDVSYFIHFTPSESAAKLALLDFLNVSISLAKLWEVFSENDSRFAELAKYLKGARVLRQDPVECLVQFLCSSNNNIGRITKMVDFISSLGTHLGSVGGFDFHEFPSLERLSAVSEEELRQAGFGY
;
A
#
# COMPACT_ATOMS: atom_id res chain seq x y z
N MET A 1 -22.85 11.72 -43.32
CA MET A 1 -21.43 11.96 -43.67
C MET A 1 -21.18 13.46 -43.73
N LYS A 2 -20.45 14.04 -42.77
CA LYS A 2 -20.14 15.48 -42.68
C LYS A 2 -18.67 15.70 -43.10
N ARG A 3 -18.42 16.61 -44.05
CA ARG A 3 -17.07 16.96 -44.56
C ARG A 3 -16.18 17.61 -43.46
N PRO A 4 -14.87 17.33 -43.41
CA PRO A 4 -13.95 18.04 -42.53
C PRO A 4 -13.55 19.42 -43.09
N ARG A 5 -13.36 20.41 -42.21
CA ARG A 5 -12.80 21.74 -42.55
C ARG A 5 -11.26 21.66 -42.61
N GLN A 6 -10.67 22.32 -43.60
CA GLN A 6 -9.22 22.46 -43.75
C GLN A 6 -8.63 23.53 -42.80
N PRO A 7 -7.37 23.38 -42.34
CA PRO A 7 -6.70 24.34 -41.49
C PRO A 7 -6.05 25.49 -42.28
N SER A 8 -6.04 26.68 -41.68
CA SER A 8 -5.43 27.92 -42.22
C SER A 8 -3.89 27.94 -42.06
N PRO A 9 -3.14 28.56 -42.99
CA PRO A 9 -1.67 28.59 -42.94
C PRO A 9 -1.11 29.67 -41.99
N PRO A 10 0.14 29.51 -41.50
CA PRO A 10 0.78 30.47 -40.62
C PRO A 10 1.39 31.66 -41.39
N PRO A 11 1.47 32.87 -40.80
CA PRO A 11 2.12 34.00 -41.44
C PRO A 11 3.65 33.95 -41.33
N LEU A 12 4.29 34.40 -42.41
CA LEU A 12 5.73 34.42 -42.71
C LEU A 12 6.51 35.44 -41.88
N SER A 13 7.74 35.08 -41.51
CA SER A 13 8.74 35.96 -40.90
C SER A 13 9.38 36.91 -41.92
N PRO A 14 9.67 38.18 -41.59
CA PRO A 14 10.62 38.99 -42.34
C PRO A 14 12.05 38.90 -41.80
N ALA A 15 12.99 39.00 -42.73
CA ALA A 15 14.43 38.80 -42.58
C ALA A 15 15.19 39.98 -41.96
N SER A 16 16.38 39.63 -41.44
CA SER A 16 17.39 40.45 -40.78
C SER A 16 17.88 41.67 -41.55
N THR A 17 18.19 42.75 -40.79
CA THR A 17 19.19 43.74 -41.20
C THR A 17 20.29 43.78 -40.14
N LYS A 18 21.54 43.56 -40.57
CA LYS A 18 22.75 43.61 -39.74
C LYS A 18 23.07 45.06 -39.35
N GLN A 19 23.27 45.31 -38.06
CA GLN A 19 24.01 46.48 -37.57
C GLN A 19 25.10 46.01 -36.61
N THR A 20 26.33 46.42 -36.91
CA THR A 20 27.57 46.19 -36.17
C THR A 20 27.79 47.32 -35.16
N SER A 21 28.10 46.98 -33.91
CA SER A 21 28.49 47.92 -32.85
C SER A 21 29.44 47.25 -31.83
N PRO A 22 30.28 48.01 -31.10
CA PRO A 22 31.69 47.69 -30.77
C PRO A 22 31.92 46.72 -29.58
N PRO A 23 33.17 46.31 -29.31
CA PRO A 23 33.48 45.32 -28.28
C PRO A 23 33.23 45.84 -26.84
N PRO A 24 32.87 44.95 -25.90
CA PRO A 24 32.57 45.34 -24.54
C PRO A 24 33.84 45.64 -23.71
N PRO A 25 33.78 46.55 -22.74
CA PRO A 25 34.85 46.80 -21.76
C PRO A 25 34.97 45.66 -20.73
N PRO A 26 36.09 45.55 -19.99
CA PRO A 26 36.40 44.40 -19.15
C PRO A 26 35.42 44.24 -17.97
N LEU A 27 35.02 42.99 -17.73
CA LEU A 27 34.11 42.56 -16.67
C LEU A 27 34.65 42.89 -15.27
N LYS A 28 33.95 43.78 -14.55
CA LYS A 28 34.02 43.88 -13.09
C LYS A 28 33.30 42.68 -12.47
N SER A 29 33.95 42.03 -11.50
CA SER A 29 33.36 40.95 -10.71
C SER A 29 32.17 41.46 -9.90
N LEU A 30 30.96 41.18 -10.39
CA LEU A 30 29.73 41.30 -9.63
C LEU A 30 29.32 39.89 -9.21
N HIS A 31 29.50 39.58 -7.92
CA HIS A 31 28.91 38.40 -7.31
C HIS A 31 27.38 38.50 -7.39
N PRO A 32 26.67 37.54 -8.01
CA PRO A 32 25.26 37.36 -7.77
C PRO A 32 25.12 36.43 -6.56
N ASN A 33 24.60 36.97 -5.45
CA ASN A 33 24.07 36.18 -4.34
C ASN A 33 23.00 35.23 -4.90
N THR A 34 23.40 33.99 -5.14
CA THR A 34 22.49 32.89 -5.46
C THR A 34 22.02 32.33 -4.13
N PRO A 35 20.70 32.31 -3.83
CA PRO A 35 20.22 31.60 -2.65
C PRO A 35 20.64 30.12 -2.77
N PRO A 36 21.05 29.46 -1.68
CA PRO A 36 21.56 28.10 -1.76
C PRO A 36 20.51 27.20 -2.39
N ILE A 37 20.91 26.53 -3.47
CA ILE A 37 20.22 25.35 -4.00
C ILE A 37 19.98 24.45 -2.79
N SER A 38 18.72 24.35 -2.38
CA SER A 38 18.27 23.37 -1.40
C SER A 38 18.69 22.02 -1.93
N SER A 39 19.74 21.46 -1.33
CA SER A 39 20.17 20.10 -1.55
C SER A 39 19.01 19.23 -1.13
N LYS A 40 18.21 18.80 -2.11
CA LYS A 40 17.28 17.68 -1.94
C LYS A 40 18.14 16.56 -1.37
N LYS A 41 17.92 16.24 -0.08
CA LYS A 41 18.51 15.06 0.56
C LYS A 41 18.36 13.91 -0.42
N PRO A 42 19.42 13.13 -0.69
CA PRO A 42 19.30 11.95 -1.54
C PRO A 42 18.16 11.10 -0.97
N LYS A 43 17.17 10.79 -1.82
CA LYS A 43 16.08 9.87 -1.44
C LYS A 43 16.77 8.59 -1.00
N SER A 44 16.82 8.33 0.31
CA SER A 44 17.34 7.06 0.79
C SER A 44 16.51 5.97 0.14
N HIS A 45 17.18 4.99 -0.46
CA HIS A 45 16.45 3.86 -1.00
C HIS A 45 15.72 3.19 0.17
N PRO A 46 14.41 2.89 0.03
CA PRO A 46 13.66 2.25 1.09
C PRO A 46 14.36 0.94 1.48
N LYS A 47 14.77 0.83 2.75
CA LYS A 47 15.53 -0.30 3.27
C LYS A 47 14.58 -1.47 3.55
N TRP A 48 14.41 -2.34 2.57
CA TRP A 48 13.70 -3.60 2.73
C TRP A 48 14.50 -4.57 3.61
N VAL A 49 13.82 -5.18 4.58
CA VAL A 49 14.41 -6.14 5.52
C VAL A 49 13.83 -7.54 5.24
N PRO A 50 14.67 -8.58 5.11
CA PRO A 50 14.18 -9.95 4.96
C PRO A 50 13.32 -10.38 6.15
N LEU A 51 12.17 -10.99 5.87
CA LEU A 51 11.29 -11.60 6.88
C LEU A 51 11.70 -13.05 7.17
N ASN A 52 12.54 -13.64 6.30
CA ASN A 52 12.99 -15.04 6.36
C ASN A 52 11.84 -16.06 6.31
N LEU A 53 10.79 -15.73 5.54
CA LEU A 53 9.72 -16.65 5.19
C LEU A 53 9.82 -16.98 3.71
N SER A 54 9.92 -18.28 3.41
CA SER A 54 9.87 -18.79 2.05
C SER A 54 8.42 -18.84 1.53
N GLN A 55 8.26 -19.06 0.22
CA GLN A 55 6.96 -19.17 -0.42
C GLN A 55 6.10 -20.33 0.12
N THR A 56 6.69 -21.37 0.71
CA THR A 56 5.94 -22.47 1.34
C THR A 56 5.27 -22.06 2.64
N GLU A 57 5.82 -21.04 3.31
CA GLU A 57 5.29 -20.51 4.57
C GLU A 57 4.40 -19.28 4.36
N LEU A 58 4.66 -18.46 3.34
CA LEU A 58 3.85 -17.28 3.06
C LEU A 58 3.83 -16.95 1.56
N SER A 59 2.62 -16.87 1.01
CA SER A 59 2.32 -16.32 -0.31
C SER A 59 1.42 -15.10 -0.15
N LEU A 60 1.93 -13.90 -0.46
CA LEU A 60 1.17 -12.66 -0.29
C LEU A 60 -0.13 -12.65 -1.13
N PRO A 61 -0.12 -13.07 -2.41
CA PRO A 61 -1.34 -13.14 -3.22
C PRO A 61 -2.36 -14.19 -2.77
N LEU A 62 -1.93 -15.22 -2.04
CA LEU A 62 -2.82 -16.25 -1.49
C LEU A 62 -3.21 -15.98 -0.03
N THR A 63 -2.77 -14.85 0.53
CA THR A 63 -3.05 -14.47 1.91
C THR A 63 -3.91 -13.20 1.96
N PHE A 64 -3.49 -12.12 1.30
CA PHE A 64 -4.15 -10.82 1.47
C PHE A 64 -5.47 -10.65 0.70
N PRO A 65 -5.55 -10.91 -0.62
CA PRO A 65 -6.78 -10.67 -1.38
C PRO A 65 -7.78 -11.85 -1.27
N THR A 66 -7.85 -12.51 -0.12
CA THR A 66 -8.66 -13.73 0.10
C THR A 66 -9.90 -13.51 0.96
N GLY A 67 -10.20 -12.26 1.34
CA GLY A 67 -11.32 -11.91 2.20
C GLY A 67 -11.06 -12.13 3.70
N GLN A 68 -9.85 -12.53 4.08
CA GLN A 68 -9.43 -12.56 5.48
C GLN A 68 -9.33 -11.16 6.08
N THR A 69 -8.75 -10.22 5.32
CA THR A 69 -8.62 -8.81 5.69
C THR A 69 -8.96 -7.94 4.49
N PHE A 70 -9.50 -6.74 4.74
CA PHE A 70 -9.84 -5.75 3.72
C PHE A 70 -8.98 -4.48 3.81
N ARG A 71 -8.06 -4.44 4.79
CA ARG A 71 -7.20 -3.28 5.08
C ARG A 71 -5.84 -3.33 4.39
N TRP A 72 -5.43 -4.50 3.90
CA TRP A 72 -4.19 -4.66 3.13
C TRP A 72 -4.46 -4.44 1.64
N LYS A 73 -3.78 -3.46 1.05
CA LYS A 73 -3.95 -3.06 -0.35
C LYS A 73 -2.75 -3.52 -1.17
N GLN A 74 -2.99 -3.94 -2.41
CA GLN A 74 -1.93 -4.20 -3.35
C GLN A 74 -1.34 -2.87 -3.84
N THR A 75 -0.14 -2.52 -3.38
CA THR A 75 0.53 -1.24 -3.70
C THR A 75 1.63 -1.37 -4.74
N GLY A 76 1.81 -2.57 -5.29
CA GLY A 76 2.74 -2.86 -6.39
C GLY A 76 2.67 -4.33 -6.82
N PRO A 77 3.50 -4.73 -7.79
CA PRO A 77 3.62 -6.14 -8.20
C PRO A 77 4.08 -7.01 -7.03
N LEU A 78 3.26 -7.99 -6.64
CA LEU A 78 3.52 -8.87 -5.47
C LEU A 78 3.88 -8.09 -4.19
N GLN A 79 3.32 -6.89 -4.04
CA GLN A 79 3.55 -6.02 -2.91
C GLN A 79 2.21 -5.60 -2.29
N TYR A 80 2.11 -5.74 -0.97
CA TYR A 80 0.93 -5.38 -0.20
C TYR A 80 1.33 -4.45 0.93
N THR A 81 0.53 -3.42 1.18
CA THR A 81 0.70 -2.49 2.29
C THR A 81 -0.52 -2.55 3.19
N GLY A 82 -0.31 -2.53 4.49
CA GLY A 82 -1.37 -2.45 5.47
C GLY A 82 -0.86 -1.97 6.81
N THR A 83 -1.77 -1.91 7.77
CA THR A 83 -1.50 -1.45 9.13
C THR A 83 -1.66 -2.59 10.12
N ILE A 84 -0.81 -2.61 11.14
CA ILE A 84 -0.93 -3.48 12.31
C ILE A 84 -0.81 -2.59 13.53
N GLY A 85 -1.94 -2.25 14.16
CA GLY A 85 -2.00 -1.18 15.17
C GLY A 85 -1.39 0.13 14.63
N PRO A 86 -0.41 0.74 15.32
CA PRO A 86 0.21 1.99 14.91
C PRO A 86 1.34 1.81 13.87
N HIS A 87 1.49 0.62 13.30
CA HIS A 87 2.57 0.29 12.38
C HIS A 87 2.08 0.22 10.94
N LEU A 88 2.62 1.04 10.05
CA LEU A 88 2.37 1.00 8.61
C LEU A 88 3.52 0.28 7.91
N LEU A 89 3.23 -0.87 7.31
CA LEU A 89 4.24 -1.72 6.68
C LEU A 89 3.84 -2.12 5.25
N SER A 90 4.84 -2.34 4.41
CA SER A 90 4.70 -3.10 3.17
C SER A 90 5.41 -4.44 3.27
N LEU A 91 4.84 -5.45 2.62
CA LEU A 91 5.48 -6.73 2.32
C LEU A 91 5.63 -6.86 0.81
N LYS A 92 6.73 -7.48 0.36
CA LYS A 92 6.91 -7.86 -1.04
C LYS A 92 7.59 -9.22 -1.16
N HIS A 93 7.28 -9.95 -2.22
CA HIS A 93 8.12 -11.06 -2.63
C HIS A 93 9.42 -10.56 -3.28
N LEU A 94 10.51 -11.25 -2.96
CA LEU A 94 11.78 -11.16 -3.65
C LEU A 94 11.80 -12.15 -4.83
N GLN A 95 12.79 -11.99 -5.72
CA GLN A 95 12.93 -12.85 -6.91
C GLN A 95 13.14 -14.34 -6.56
N ASN A 96 13.71 -14.62 -5.39
CA ASN A 96 13.93 -15.99 -4.89
C ASN A 96 12.68 -16.59 -4.21
N GLY A 97 11.55 -15.88 -4.17
CA GLY A 97 10.31 -16.30 -3.53
C GLY A 97 10.18 -15.90 -2.06
N ASP A 98 11.26 -15.47 -1.41
CA ASP A 98 11.21 -15.03 -0.02
C ASP A 98 10.43 -13.72 0.15
N VAL A 99 9.96 -13.47 1.37
CA VAL A 99 9.25 -12.22 1.71
C VAL A 99 10.19 -11.26 2.43
N SER A 100 10.14 -9.99 2.04
CA SER A 100 10.75 -8.88 2.77
C SER A 100 9.68 -7.88 3.21
N TYR A 101 9.96 -7.16 4.29
CA TYR A 101 9.11 -6.08 4.79
C TYR A 101 9.82 -4.72 4.74
N PHE A 102 9.03 -3.67 4.70
CA PHE A 102 9.47 -2.28 4.80
C PHE A 102 8.53 -1.53 5.73
N ILE A 103 9.08 -0.73 6.64
CA ILE A 103 8.30 0.09 7.58
C ILE A 103 8.23 1.51 7.00
N HIS A 104 7.02 1.98 6.73
CA HIS A 104 6.79 3.38 6.34
C HIS A 104 6.67 4.28 7.55
N PHE A 105 5.95 3.80 8.57
CA PHE A 105 5.72 4.52 9.82
C PHE A 105 5.61 3.55 10.99
N THR A 106 6.26 3.88 12.10
CA THR A 106 6.11 3.17 13.37
C THR A 106 6.61 4.04 14.53
N PRO A 107 6.01 3.95 15.72
CA PRO A 107 6.63 4.47 16.94
C PRO A 107 7.84 3.63 17.41
N SER A 108 7.93 2.35 17.02
CA SER A 108 9.02 1.44 17.39
C SER A 108 9.24 0.34 16.35
N GLU A 109 10.45 0.24 15.79
CA GLU A 109 10.78 -0.78 14.78
C GLU A 109 10.74 -2.21 15.35
N SER A 110 11.17 -2.39 16.60
CA SER A 110 11.15 -3.70 17.26
C SER A 110 9.72 -4.18 17.52
N ALA A 111 8.85 -3.28 18.00
CA ALA A 111 7.43 -3.57 18.18
C ALA A 111 6.74 -3.89 16.85
N ALA A 112 7.02 -3.11 15.80
CA ALA A 112 6.47 -3.35 14.46
C ALA A 112 6.87 -4.73 13.92
N LYS A 113 8.12 -5.15 14.11
CA LYS A 113 8.59 -6.47 13.71
C LYS A 113 7.86 -7.58 14.47
N LEU A 114 7.75 -7.47 15.79
CA LEU A 114 7.04 -8.46 16.61
C LEU A 114 5.55 -8.56 16.24
N ALA A 115 4.88 -7.41 16.08
CA ALA A 115 3.50 -7.34 15.66
C ALA A 115 3.28 -7.94 14.27
N LEU A 116 4.20 -7.71 13.32
CA LEU A 116 4.16 -8.31 12.00
C LEU A 116 4.27 -9.84 12.05
N LEU A 117 5.21 -10.37 12.82
CA LEU A 117 5.39 -11.82 12.97
C LEU A 117 4.17 -12.47 13.63
N ASP A 118 3.59 -11.82 14.65
CA ASP A 118 2.37 -12.30 15.30
C ASP A 118 1.15 -12.24 14.37
N PHE A 119 0.95 -11.14 13.66
CA PHE A 119 -0.13 -10.95 12.68
C PHE A 119 -0.08 -11.99 11.55
N LEU A 120 1.12 -12.31 11.06
CA LEU A 120 1.33 -13.39 10.09
C LEU A 120 1.30 -14.78 10.74
N ASN A 121 1.14 -14.89 12.05
CA ASN A 121 1.01 -16.14 12.78
C ASN A 121 2.21 -17.09 12.59
N VAL A 122 3.42 -16.53 12.45
CA VAL A 122 4.61 -17.28 11.98
C VAL A 122 5.14 -18.32 12.96
N SER A 123 4.67 -18.30 14.21
CA SER A 123 5.00 -19.33 15.21
C SER A 123 4.48 -20.71 14.82
N ILE A 124 3.46 -20.77 13.96
CA ILE A 124 2.91 -21.99 13.39
C ILE A 124 3.62 -22.27 12.06
N SER A 125 4.24 -23.46 11.93
CA SER A 125 4.77 -23.91 10.63
C SER A 125 3.63 -24.36 9.73
N LEU A 126 3.41 -23.62 8.64
CA LEU A 126 2.38 -23.95 7.66
C LEU A 126 2.73 -25.24 6.92
N ALA A 127 4.01 -25.43 6.59
CA ALA A 127 4.49 -26.64 5.92
C ALA A 127 4.14 -27.92 6.70
N LYS A 128 4.41 -27.94 8.02
CA LYS A 128 4.09 -29.09 8.87
C LYS A 128 2.59 -29.36 8.97
N LEU A 129 1.77 -28.31 9.09
CA LEU A 129 0.30 -28.49 9.09
C LEU A 129 -0.18 -29.08 7.76
N TRP A 130 0.39 -28.62 6.65
CA TRP A 130 0.00 -29.07 5.32
C TRP A 130 0.44 -30.49 5.02
N GLU A 131 1.57 -30.95 5.58
CA GLU A 131 1.97 -32.36 5.55
C GLU A 131 0.88 -33.23 6.18
N VAL A 132 0.47 -32.90 7.42
CA VAL A 132 -0.59 -33.63 8.13
C VAL A 132 -1.90 -33.60 7.35
N PHE A 133 -2.33 -32.45 6.82
CA PHE A 133 -3.57 -32.36 6.04
C PHE A 133 -3.50 -33.16 4.73
N SER A 134 -2.35 -33.14 4.05
CA SER A 134 -2.15 -33.88 2.79
C SER A 134 -2.11 -35.39 3.01
N GLU A 135 -1.55 -35.84 4.13
CA GLU A 135 -1.56 -37.26 4.50
C GLU A 135 -2.97 -37.78 4.80
N ASN A 136 -3.87 -36.91 5.27
CA ASN A 136 -5.21 -37.29 5.72
C ASN A 136 -6.35 -36.96 4.72
N ASP A 137 -6.12 -36.11 3.72
CA ASP A 137 -7.09 -35.79 2.66
C ASP A 137 -6.39 -35.70 1.29
N SER A 138 -6.68 -36.67 0.41
CA SER A 138 -6.09 -36.73 -0.94
C SER A 138 -6.48 -35.56 -1.83
N ARG A 139 -7.69 -35.01 -1.67
CA ARG A 139 -8.15 -33.82 -2.38
C ARG A 139 -7.41 -32.59 -1.86
N PHE A 140 -7.16 -32.50 -0.55
CA PHE A 140 -6.29 -31.47 0.00
C PHE A 140 -4.88 -31.59 -0.59
N ALA A 141 -4.29 -32.79 -0.61
CA ALA A 141 -2.95 -33.03 -1.15
C ALA A 141 -2.81 -32.62 -2.62
N GLU A 142 -3.85 -32.79 -3.42
CA GLU A 142 -3.92 -32.31 -4.80
C GLU A 142 -3.89 -30.77 -4.87
N LEU A 143 -4.77 -30.11 -4.13
CA LEU A 143 -4.91 -28.65 -4.13
C LEU A 143 -3.72 -27.93 -3.48
N ALA A 144 -3.10 -28.54 -2.48
CA ALA A 144 -1.94 -28.01 -1.75
C ALA A 144 -0.76 -27.70 -2.68
N LYS A 145 -0.66 -28.36 -3.84
CA LYS A 145 0.39 -28.08 -4.83
C LYS A 145 0.28 -26.67 -5.43
N TYR A 146 -0.93 -26.13 -5.48
CA TYR A 146 -1.26 -24.84 -6.12
C TYR A 146 -1.45 -23.70 -5.12
N LEU A 147 -1.76 -24.01 -3.87
CA LEU A 147 -2.15 -23.02 -2.87
C LEU A 147 -1.06 -22.73 -1.81
N LYS A 148 0.17 -23.24 -2.00
CA LYS A 148 1.27 -23.13 -1.02
C LYS A 148 1.47 -21.70 -0.50
N GLY A 149 1.66 -21.58 0.81
CA GLY A 149 1.83 -20.30 1.48
C GLY A 149 0.52 -19.54 1.76
N ALA A 150 -0.65 -20.12 1.47
CA ALA A 150 -1.94 -19.57 1.90
C ALA A 150 -2.06 -19.68 3.43
N ARG A 151 -1.82 -18.56 4.11
CA ARG A 151 -1.67 -18.50 5.56
C ARG A 151 -2.85 -17.77 6.19
N VAL A 152 -3.27 -18.25 7.36
CA VAL A 152 -4.32 -17.59 8.15
C VAL A 152 -3.71 -16.50 9.01
N LEU A 153 -4.25 -15.29 8.93
CA LEU A 153 -3.81 -14.12 9.68
C LEU A 153 -4.36 -14.12 11.11
N ARG A 154 -3.57 -13.63 12.07
CA ARG A 154 -3.97 -13.38 13.45
C ARG A 154 -4.30 -11.89 13.64
N GLN A 155 -5.50 -11.51 13.25
CA GLN A 155 -5.96 -10.11 13.29
C GLN A 155 -6.32 -9.66 14.71
N ASP A 156 -6.27 -8.35 14.94
CA ASP A 156 -6.85 -7.75 16.14
C ASP A 156 -8.35 -8.09 16.24
N PRO A 157 -8.87 -8.51 17.40
CA PRO A 157 -10.26 -8.94 17.52
C PRO A 157 -11.29 -7.87 17.20
N VAL A 158 -11.04 -6.60 17.54
CA VAL A 158 -11.98 -5.50 17.27
C VAL A 158 -11.97 -5.15 15.78
N GLU A 159 -10.78 -5.00 15.20
CA GLU A 159 -10.62 -4.76 13.76
C GLU A 159 -11.25 -5.90 12.95
N CYS A 160 -11.02 -7.15 13.35
CA CYS A 160 -11.59 -8.33 12.71
C CYS A 160 -13.13 -8.31 12.79
N LEU A 161 -13.69 -8.14 13.99
CA LEU A 161 -15.13 -8.12 14.20
C LEU A 161 -15.81 -7.06 13.31
N VAL A 162 -15.31 -5.83 13.31
CA VAL A 162 -15.93 -4.73 12.54
C VAL A 162 -15.83 -4.97 11.04
N GLN A 163 -14.71 -5.50 10.53
CA GLN A 163 -14.59 -5.90 9.12
C GLN A 163 -15.64 -6.94 8.73
N PHE A 164 -15.91 -7.92 9.58
CA PHE A 164 -16.89 -8.98 9.30
C PHE A 164 -18.34 -8.55 9.54
N LEU A 165 -18.61 -7.57 10.41
CA LEU A 165 -19.93 -6.92 10.46
C LEU A 165 -20.24 -6.25 9.12
N CYS A 166 -19.24 -5.64 8.48
CA CYS A 166 -19.38 -5.05 7.14
C CYS A 166 -19.59 -6.09 6.03
N SER A 167 -19.27 -7.37 6.25
CA SER A 167 -19.31 -8.41 5.22
C SER A 167 -20.63 -9.16 5.11
N SER A 168 -21.50 -9.05 6.11
CA SER A 168 -22.81 -9.72 6.10
C SER A 168 -23.64 -9.29 4.88
N ASN A 169 -24.08 -10.28 4.09
CA ASN A 169 -24.86 -10.08 2.87
C ASN A 169 -24.29 -9.01 1.92
N ASN A 170 -22.98 -9.11 1.65
CA ASN A 170 -22.24 -8.08 0.93
C ASN A 170 -21.25 -8.66 -0.10
N ASN A 171 -20.64 -7.79 -0.93
CA ASN A 171 -19.57 -8.17 -1.85
C ASN A 171 -18.26 -7.46 -1.50
N ILE A 172 -17.13 -8.03 -1.89
CA ILE A 172 -15.78 -7.54 -1.54
C ILE A 172 -15.65 -6.04 -1.83
N GLY A 173 -16.13 -5.55 -2.97
CA GLY A 173 -16.02 -4.13 -3.33
C GLY A 173 -16.74 -3.18 -2.35
N ARG A 174 -17.96 -3.54 -1.90
CA ARG A 174 -18.69 -2.73 -0.93
C ARG A 174 -18.16 -2.91 0.49
N ILE A 175 -17.72 -4.12 0.87
CA ILE A 175 -17.04 -4.37 2.14
C ILE A 175 -15.80 -3.49 2.26
N THR A 176 -14.96 -3.47 1.23
CA THR A 176 -13.75 -2.65 1.20
C THR A 176 -14.07 -1.17 1.41
N LYS A 177 -15.11 -0.62 0.76
CA LYS A 177 -15.52 0.79 0.97
C LYS A 177 -15.95 1.07 2.41
N MET A 178 -16.76 0.19 2.99
CA MET A 178 -17.23 0.33 4.37
C MET A 178 -16.06 0.27 5.37
N VAL A 179 -15.15 -0.68 5.17
CA VAL A 179 -13.94 -0.82 5.99
C VAL A 179 -12.99 0.36 5.81
N ASP A 180 -12.86 0.90 4.60
CA ASP A 180 -12.03 2.09 4.34
C ASP A 180 -12.62 3.33 5.03
N PHE A 181 -13.95 3.50 5.03
CA PHE A 181 -14.63 4.54 5.81
C PHE A 181 -14.31 4.42 7.29
N ILE A 182 -14.53 3.24 7.89
CA ILE A 182 -14.25 3.03 9.32
C ILE A 182 -12.78 3.29 9.64
N SER A 183 -11.88 2.78 8.80
CA SER A 183 -10.44 2.98 8.96
C SER A 183 -10.09 4.47 8.97
N SER A 184 -10.70 5.28 8.11
CA SER A 184 -10.44 6.72 8.00
C SER A 184 -10.80 7.53 9.25
N LEU A 185 -11.59 6.95 10.17
CA LEU A 185 -11.93 7.57 11.44
C LEU A 185 -10.79 7.52 12.47
N GLY A 186 -9.76 6.70 12.22
CA GLY A 186 -8.58 6.57 13.06
C GLY A 186 -7.44 7.52 12.68
N THR A 187 -6.29 7.37 13.35
CA THR A 187 -5.13 8.24 13.15
C THR A 187 -4.46 7.97 11.81
N HIS A 188 -4.29 8.98 10.95
CA HIS A 188 -3.57 8.83 9.69
C HIS A 188 -2.07 8.52 9.91
N LEU A 189 -1.59 7.42 9.32
CA LEU A 189 -0.21 6.92 9.44
C LEU A 189 0.64 7.20 8.20
N GLY A 190 0.02 7.42 7.03
CA GLY A 190 0.73 7.76 5.80
C GLY A 190 0.06 7.26 4.53
N SER A 191 0.56 7.74 3.39
CA SER A 191 0.05 7.39 2.06
C SER A 191 1.06 6.55 1.29
N VAL A 192 0.64 5.41 0.73
CA VAL A 192 1.50 4.49 -0.04
C VAL A 192 0.76 3.99 -1.27
N GLY A 193 1.35 4.15 -2.46
CA GLY A 193 0.76 3.64 -3.70
C GLY A 193 -0.58 4.27 -4.07
N GLY A 194 -0.86 5.49 -3.61
CA GLY A 194 -2.13 6.19 -3.84
C GLY A 194 -3.25 5.85 -2.84
N PHE A 195 -2.95 5.08 -1.80
CA PHE A 195 -3.88 4.77 -0.71
C PHE A 195 -3.44 5.46 0.58
N ASP A 196 -4.40 5.95 1.36
CA ASP A 196 -4.17 6.47 2.70
C ASP A 196 -4.41 5.39 3.74
N PHE A 197 -3.48 5.27 4.69
CA PHE A 197 -3.51 4.27 5.74
C PHE A 197 -3.64 4.94 7.10
N HIS A 198 -4.47 4.33 7.94
CA HIS A 198 -4.82 4.84 9.26
C HIS A 198 -4.67 3.73 10.29
N GLU A 199 -4.32 4.06 11.52
CA GLU A 199 -4.53 3.15 12.65
C GLU A 199 -6.03 2.85 12.79
N PHE A 200 -6.41 1.64 13.22
CA PHE A 200 -7.83 1.33 13.39
C PHE A 200 -8.43 2.20 14.50
N PRO A 201 -9.63 2.79 14.33
CA PRO A 201 -10.23 3.61 15.37
C PRO A 201 -10.50 2.81 16.65
N SER A 202 -10.36 3.48 17.80
CA SER A 202 -10.73 2.89 19.09
C SER A 202 -12.25 2.70 19.19
N LEU A 203 -12.69 1.87 20.15
CA LEU A 203 -14.12 1.69 20.42
C LEU A 203 -14.82 2.99 20.82
N GLU A 204 -14.12 3.87 21.53
CA GLU A 204 -14.63 5.20 21.91
C GLU A 204 -14.83 6.08 20.67
N ARG A 205 -13.93 5.99 19.68
CA ARG A 205 -14.09 6.74 18.43
C ARG A 205 -15.24 6.19 17.60
N LEU A 206 -15.39 4.87 17.55
CA LEU A 206 -16.45 4.17 16.84
C LEU A 206 -17.84 4.44 17.45
N SER A 207 -17.95 4.45 18.79
CA SER A 207 -19.21 4.70 19.48
C SER A 207 -19.74 6.13 19.31
N ALA A 208 -18.86 7.07 18.94
CA ALA A 208 -19.23 8.45 18.63
C ALA A 208 -19.72 8.65 17.18
N VAL A 209 -19.70 7.61 16.33
CA VAL A 209 -20.22 7.70 14.96
C VAL A 209 -21.73 7.51 14.98
N SER A 210 -22.47 8.44 14.37
CA SER A 210 -23.93 8.34 14.30
C SER A 210 -24.38 7.30 13.28
N GLU A 211 -25.58 6.75 13.49
CA GLU A 211 -26.22 5.87 12.51
C GLU A 211 -26.38 6.56 11.14
N GLU A 212 -26.70 7.84 11.12
CA GLU A 212 -26.86 8.64 9.89
C GLU A 212 -25.56 8.70 9.09
N GLU A 213 -24.41 8.94 9.74
CA GLU A 213 -23.10 8.90 9.08
C GLU A 213 -22.80 7.53 8.47
N LEU A 214 -23.12 6.44 9.18
CA LEU A 214 -22.95 5.07 8.67
C LEU A 214 -23.87 4.81 7.46
N ARG A 215 -25.12 5.26 7.51
CA ARG A 215 -26.06 5.14 6.38
C ARG A 215 -25.56 5.91 5.16
N GLN A 216 -25.07 7.13 5.35
CA GLN A 216 -24.46 7.94 4.28
C GLN A 216 -23.19 7.29 3.70
N ALA A 217 -22.42 6.60 4.54
CA ALA A 217 -21.26 5.81 4.13
C ALA A 217 -21.63 4.46 3.47
N GLY A 218 -22.92 4.15 3.32
CA GLY A 218 -23.40 2.98 2.58
C GLY A 218 -23.47 1.68 3.40
N PHE A 219 -23.51 1.77 4.73
CA PHE A 219 -23.61 0.59 5.61
C PHE A 219 -24.93 -0.16 5.45
N GLY A 220 -26.02 0.54 5.16
CA GLY A 220 -27.32 -0.08 4.92
C GLY A 220 -28.14 -0.20 6.20
N TYR A 221 -28.69 -1.39 6.46
CA TYR A 221 -29.64 -1.65 7.55
C TYR A 221 -28.98 -1.64 8.93
#